data_AF-A0A819WJT6-F1
#
_entry.id   AF-A0A819WJT6-F1
#
_cell.length_a   1.000
_cell.length_b   1.000
_cell.length_c   1.000
_cell.angle_alpha   90.00
_cell.angle_beta   90.00
_cell.angle_gamma   90.00
#
_symmetry.space_group_name_H-M   'P 1'
#
loop_
_entity.id
_entity.type
_entity.pdbx_description
1 polymer ?
#
loop_
_entity_poly.entity_id
_entity_poly.type
_entity_poly.pdbx_seq_one_letter_code
_entity_poly.pdbx_strand_id
1 'polypeptide(L)'
;MRLYRKKPVDARDRKQKKAQAEMRSIQSKDSQRGRPLSERQAFQVGHPQAESHINIKRMKPVVPVLLGPPVPRKDRDDTKERYSRSILTLFVPWRSIQDVCDVDQTWDEAFQIRQTRILPTSSKIIDNIQLLQECKNDRDEHLQQVIEAAQTETGGDNLYSNRHDTDSDGENTEIFDVLEAIDITCIPTINDNTNKAEQIYFEKIVQAVDQA
;
A
#
# COMPACT_ATOMS: atom_id res chain seq x y z
N MET A 1 3.56 9.99 0.68
CA MET A 1 2.55 9.85 1.74
C MET A 1 2.82 10.84 2.87
N ARG A 2 1.99 11.88 3.08
CA ARG A 2 2.38 12.96 4.00
C ARG A 2 1.86 12.72 5.42
N LEU A 3 2.67 12.03 6.23
CA LEU A 3 2.64 12.05 7.71
C LEU A 3 2.53 13.47 8.27
N TYR A 4 2.97 14.44 7.49
CA TYR A 4 2.91 15.85 7.79
C TYR A 4 1.90 16.56 6.90
N ARG A 5 1.11 17.49 7.45
CA ARG A 5 0.38 18.47 6.65
C ARG A 5 1.16 19.77 6.62
N LYS A 6 1.19 20.41 5.46
CA LYS A 6 1.76 21.74 5.30
C LYS A 6 0.76 22.77 5.84
N LYS A 7 1.24 23.74 6.61
CA LYS A 7 0.46 24.86 7.15
C LYS A 7 1.25 26.16 6.97
N PRO A 8 0.63 27.28 6.54
CA PRO A 8 1.25 28.60 6.61
C PRO A 8 1.69 28.93 8.04
N VAL A 9 2.85 29.56 8.18
CA VAL A 9 3.43 29.96 9.47
C VAL A 9 2.61 31.11 10.07
N ASP A 10 2.17 30.97 11.33
CA ASP A 10 1.53 32.06 12.08
C ASP A 10 2.48 32.70 13.13
N ALA A 11 2.02 33.76 13.80
CA ALA A 11 2.81 34.45 14.82
C ALA A 11 3.20 33.55 16.00
N ARG A 12 2.33 32.60 16.38
CA ARG A 12 2.59 31.64 17.46
C ARG A 12 3.71 30.68 17.06
N ASP A 13 3.67 30.18 15.83
CA ASP A 13 4.68 29.30 15.25
C ASP A 13 6.05 30.00 15.19
N ARG A 14 6.09 31.29 14.84
CA ARG A 14 7.34 32.09 14.85
C ARG A 14 7.91 32.24 16.26
N LYS A 15 7.05 32.53 17.24
CA LYS A 15 7.46 32.63 18.66
C LYS A 15 8.00 31.29 19.17
N GLN A 16 7.34 30.18 18.82
CA GLN A 16 7.78 28.84 19.20
C GLN A 16 9.09 28.45 18.52
N LYS A 17 9.29 28.79 17.24
CA LYS A 17 10.58 28.58 16.56
C LYS A 17 11.72 29.33 17.24
N LYS A 18 11.50 30.60 17.63
CA LYS A 18 12.49 31.40 18.38
C LYS A 18 12.80 30.76 19.73
N ALA A 19 11.75 30.41 20.50
CA ALA A 19 11.92 29.72 21.78
C ALA A 19 12.65 28.36 21.63
N GLN A 20 12.38 27.58 20.59
CA GLN A 20 13.10 26.32 20.32
C GLN A 20 14.57 26.55 19.91
N ALA A 21 14.88 27.65 19.21
CA ALA A 21 16.26 28.01 18.88
C ALA A 21 17.04 28.44 20.15
N GLU A 22 16.36 29.10 21.09
CA GLU A 22 16.92 29.59 22.35
C GLU A 22 17.00 28.47 23.43
N MET A 23 16.09 27.50 23.43
CA MET A 23 15.96 26.43 24.45
C MET A 23 16.73 25.13 24.15
N ARG A 24 17.72 25.11 23.25
CA ARG A 24 18.50 23.89 22.93
C ARG A 24 19.31 23.29 24.10
N SER A 25 19.14 23.75 25.35
CA SER A 25 19.92 23.31 26.51
C SER A 25 19.13 22.75 27.72
N ILE A 26 17.79 22.79 27.80
CA ILE A 26 17.10 22.28 29.02
C ILE A 26 15.82 21.53 28.65
N GLN A 27 15.82 20.21 28.87
CA GLN A 27 14.62 19.37 28.79
C GLN A 27 13.77 19.57 30.05
N SER A 28 12.84 20.53 30.05
CA SER A 28 11.77 20.57 31.05
C SER A 28 10.50 19.95 30.47
N LYS A 29 10.11 18.78 31.00
CA LYS A 29 8.78 18.19 30.77
C LYS A 29 7.78 18.93 31.64
N ASP A 30 7.31 20.08 31.16
CA ASP A 30 6.20 20.75 31.83
C ASP A 30 4.88 20.09 31.46
N SER A 31 4.14 19.65 32.49
CA SER A 31 2.86 18.95 32.39
C SER A 31 1.75 19.91 31.95
N GLN A 32 1.77 20.32 30.68
CA GLN A 32 0.70 21.16 30.15
C GLN A 32 -0.62 20.39 30.15
N ARG A 33 -1.61 20.91 30.87
CA ARG A 33 -3.00 20.42 30.84
C ARG A 33 -3.63 20.71 29.48
N GLY A 34 -4.15 19.69 28.80
CA GLY A 34 -4.87 19.81 27.53
C GLY A 34 -4.44 18.77 26.49
N ARG A 35 -5.05 18.83 25.29
CA ARG A 35 -4.65 17.95 24.17
C ARG A 35 -3.21 18.29 23.77
N PRO A 36 -2.29 17.31 23.73
CA PRO A 36 -0.91 17.57 23.36
C PRO A 36 -0.84 18.15 21.94
N LEU A 37 0.02 19.16 21.78
CA LEU A 37 0.20 19.82 20.50
C LEU A 37 0.88 18.86 19.51
N SER A 38 0.39 18.82 18.27
CA SER A 38 1.02 18.00 17.23
C SER A 38 2.45 18.48 16.95
N GLU A 39 3.35 17.53 16.67
CA GLU A 39 4.75 17.80 16.35
C GLU A 39 4.87 18.73 15.13
N ARG A 40 5.71 19.78 15.25
CA ARG A 40 5.92 20.79 14.21
C ARG A 40 7.37 20.76 13.76
N GLN A 41 7.58 20.71 12.46
CA GLN A 41 8.90 20.71 11.85
C GLN A 41 9.00 21.82 10.81
N ALA A 42 10.12 22.55 10.84
CA ALA A 42 10.44 23.52 9.80
C ALA A 42 10.93 22.80 8.54
N PHE A 43 10.77 23.43 7.37
CA PHE A 43 11.52 22.99 6.19
C PHE A 43 13.01 23.32 6.37
N GLN A 44 13.85 22.64 5.60
CA GLN A 44 15.28 22.92 5.58
C GLN A 44 15.58 24.33 5.07
N VAL A 45 16.69 24.88 5.56
CA VAL A 45 17.26 26.15 5.09
C VAL A 45 17.63 25.97 3.61
N GLY A 46 16.93 26.66 2.72
CA GLY A 46 17.04 26.50 1.26
C GLY A 46 15.78 25.97 0.55
N HIS A 47 14.78 25.47 1.28
CA HIS A 47 13.51 25.11 0.68
C HIS A 47 12.70 26.37 0.29
N PRO A 48 12.05 26.43 -0.90
CA PRO A 48 11.31 27.63 -1.35
C PRO A 48 10.20 28.10 -0.40
N GLN A 49 9.75 27.23 0.50
CA GLN A 49 8.67 27.50 1.45
C GLN A 49 9.14 27.50 2.91
N ALA A 50 10.45 27.57 3.17
CA ALA A 50 11.01 27.50 4.52
C ALA A 50 10.54 28.63 5.44
N GLU A 51 10.37 29.82 4.89
CA GLU A 51 9.92 31.01 5.65
C GLU A 51 8.39 31.10 5.74
N SER A 52 7.69 30.60 4.72
CA SER A 52 6.24 30.75 4.60
C SER A 52 5.44 29.62 5.25
N HIS A 53 6.00 28.41 5.37
CA HIS A 53 5.26 27.22 5.81
C HIS A 53 6.00 26.36 6.84
N ILE A 54 5.24 25.50 7.51
CA ILE A 54 5.73 24.43 8.39
C ILE A 54 5.02 23.10 8.09
N ASN A 55 5.66 22.01 8.50
CA ASN A 55 5.11 20.67 8.48
C ASN A 55 4.57 20.31 9.87
N ILE A 56 3.33 19.86 9.92
CA ILE A 56 2.65 19.43 11.16
C ILE A 56 2.35 17.95 11.06
N LYS A 57 2.90 17.15 11.96
CA LYS A 57 2.64 15.72 12.02
C LYS A 57 1.16 15.46 12.30
N ARG A 58 0.53 14.60 11.52
CA ARG A 58 -0.85 14.17 11.76
C ARG A 58 -0.89 13.32 13.02
N MET A 59 -1.90 13.52 13.85
CA MET A 59 -2.10 12.71 15.07
C MET A 59 -2.74 11.35 14.79
N LYS A 60 -3.57 11.27 13.75
CA LYS A 60 -4.18 10.02 13.32
C LYS A 60 -3.33 9.38 12.22
N PRO A 61 -3.07 8.07 12.27
CA PRO A 61 -2.46 7.36 11.16
C PRO A 61 -3.38 7.44 9.94
N VAL A 62 -2.77 7.40 8.76
CA VAL A 62 -3.45 7.38 7.47
C VAL A 62 -2.84 6.23 6.69
N VAL A 63 -3.64 5.48 5.94
CA VAL A 63 -3.14 4.44 5.02
C VAL A 63 -3.03 5.08 3.63
N PRO A 64 -1.89 4.96 2.93
CA PRO A 64 -1.74 5.52 1.60
C PRO A 64 -2.46 4.62 0.61
N VAL A 65 -3.20 5.21 -0.32
CA VAL A 65 -3.62 4.50 -1.53
C VAL A 65 -2.52 4.73 -2.56
N LEU A 66 -1.87 3.65 -2.98
CA LEU A 66 -0.92 3.70 -4.09
C LEU A 66 -1.74 3.78 -5.39
N LEU A 67 -1.43 4.78 -6.21
CA LEU A 67 -2.06 4.95 -7.53
C LEU A 67 -1.06 4.51 -8.59
N GLY A 68 -1.56 3.80 -9.60
CA GLY A 68 -0.76 3.26 -10.70
C GLY A 68 -0.65 1.73 -10.65
N PRO A 69 0.25 1.16 -11.47
CA PRO A 69 0.44 -0.27 -11.54
C PRO A 69 0.79 -0.87 -10.17
N PRO A 70 0.35 -2.11 -9.89
CA PRO A 70 0.74 -2.79 -8.67
C PRO A 70 2.27 -2.95 -8.64
N VAL A 71 2.83 -3.01 -7.43
CA VAL A 71 4.23 -3.41 -7.26
C VAL A 71 4.38 -4.79 -7.93
N PRO A 72 5.43 -5.03 -8.74
CA PRO A 72 5.67 -6.34 -9.34
C PRO A 72 6.04 -7.40 -8.30
N ARG A 73 6.11 -8.67 -8.69
CA ARG A 73 6.62 -9.73 -7.81
C ARG A 73 8.14 -9.74 -7.79
N LYS A 74 8.71 -10.19 -6.66
CA LYS A 74 10.16 -10.32 -6.48
C LYS A 74 10.73 -11.61 -7.07
N ASP A 75 9.93 -12.67 -7.12
CA ASP A 75 10.36 -14.05 -7.40
C ASP A 75 10.60 -14.34 -8.89
N ARG A 76 10.17 -13.46 -9.80
CA ARG A 76 10.44 -13.62 -11.23
C ARG A 76 11.58 -12.71 -11.70
N ASP A 77 12.49 -13.27 -12.49
CA ASP A 77 13.65 -12.54 -13.00
C ASP A 77 13.26 -11.42 -13.98
N ASP A 78 12.20 -11.61 -14.77
CA ASP A 78 11.69 -10.61 -15.71
C ASP A 78 11.09 -9.38 -15.00
N THR A 79 10.63 -9.53 -13.76
CA THR A 79 10.05 -8.43 -12.97
C THR A 79 11.03 -7.83 -11.96
N LYS A 80 12.20 -8.43 -11.77
CA LYS A 80 13.17 -8.06 -10.71
C LYS A 80 13.58 -6.60 -10.75
N GLU A 81 13.96 -6.07 -11.91
CA GLU A 81 14.33 -4.66 -12.08
C GLU A 81 13.17 -3.71 -11.72
N ARG A 82 11.95 -4.05 -12.15
CA ARG A 82 10.74 -3.25 -11.88
C ARG A 82 10.34 -3.30 -10.41
N TYR A 83 10.50 -4.47 -9.76
CA TYR A 83 10.31 -4.65 -8.33
C TYR A 83 11.29 -3.77 -7.55
N SER A 84 12.59 -3.90 -7.83
CA SER A 84 13.66 -3.16 -7.16
C SER A 84 13.46 -1.65 -7.28
N ARG A 85 13.13 -1.15 -8.49
CA ARG A 85 12.78 0.26 -8.72
C ARG A 85 11.59 0.71 -7.87
N SER A 86 10.54 -0.10 -7.78
CA SER A 86 9.32 0.21 -7.02
C SER A 86 9.60 0.31 -5.52
N ILE A 87 10.29 -0.70 -4.96
CA ILE A 87 10.62 -0.74 -3.53
C ILE A 87 11.56 0.41 -3.15
N LEU A 88 12.61 0.64 -3.93
CA LEU A 88 13.54 1.74 -3.69
C LEU A 88 12.83 3.10 -3.70
N THR A 89 11.96 3.35 -4.69
CA THR A 89 11.23 4.62 -4.83
C THR A 89 10.27 4.86 -3.67
N LEU A 90 9.65 3.80 -3.13
CA LEU A 90 8.65 3.90 -2.08
C LEU A 90 9.24 3.95 -0.67
N PHE A 91 10.34 3.22 -0.42
CA PHE A 91 10.81 2.93 0.93
C PHE A 91 12.20 3.47 1.25
N VAL A 92 12.97 3.93 0.27
CA VAL A 92 14.22 4.67 0.52
C VAL A 92 13.91 6.17 0.54
N PRO A 93 14.40 6.95 1.52
CA PRO A 93 14.29 8.41 1.46
C PRO A 93 15.19 8.97 0.35
N TRP A 94 14.62 9.76 -0.57
CA TRP A 94 15.36 10.38 -1.66
C TRP A 94 14.91 11.82 -1.94
N ARG A 95 15.80 12.60 -2.55
CA ARG A 95 15.56 13.98 -3.03
C ARG A 95 15.93 14.14 -4.49
N SER A 96 16.87 13.32 -4.94
CA SER A 96 17.35 13.21 -6.30
C SER A 96 17.24 11.75 -6.75
N ILE A 97 17.32 11.52 -8.05
CA ILE A 97 17.27 10.15 -8.59
C ILE A 97 18.52 9.36 -8.16
N GLN A 98 19.68 10.01 -8.04
CA GLN A 98 20.94 9.38 -7.62
C GLN A 98 20.87 8.80 -6.19
N ASP A 99 20.03 9.37 -5.31
CA ASP A 99 19.81 8.81 -3.97
C ASP A 99 19.23 7.39 -4.03
N VAL A 100 18.49 7.09 -5.10
CA VAL A 100 17.78 5.83 -5.34
C VAL A 100 18.59 4.90 -6.25
N CYS A 101 19.10 5.43 -7.36
CA CYS A 101 19.89 4.68 -8.34
C CYS A 101 20.82 5.65 -9.11
N ASP A 102 22.13 5.44 -8.96
CA ASP A 102 23.20 5.98 -9.81
C ASP A 102 23.07 5.53 -11.28
N VAL A 103 23.66 6.31 -12.18
CA VAL A 103 23.51 6.15 -13.64
C VAL A 103 24.11 4.84 -14.16
N ASP A 104 25.19 4.36 -13.54
CA ASP A 104 25.98 3.23 -14.03
C ASP A 104 25.64 1.90 -13.34
N GLN A 105 24.49 1.79 -12.67
CA GLN A 105 24.07 0.57 -11.99
C GLN A 105 22.64 0.16 -12.35
N THR A 106 22.35 -1.13 -12.22
CA THR A 106 20.99 -1.67 -12.37
C THR A 106 20.14 -1.41 -11.12
N TRP A 107 18.81 -1.48 -11.25
CA TRP A 107 17.94 -1.27 -10.09
C TRP A 107 18.08 -2.39 -9.06
N ASP A 108 18.35 -3.61 -9.48
CA ASP A 108 18.63 -4.73 -8.57
C ASP A 108 19.91 -4.52 -7.75
N GLU A 109 21.01 -4.10 -8.39
CA GLU A 109 22.25 -3.76 -7.68
C GLU A 109 22.03 -2.61 -6.70
N ALA A 110 21.35 -1.55 -7.15
CA ALA A 110 21.00 -0.41 -6.30
C ALA A 110 20.17 -0.85 -5.08
N PHE A 111 19.25 -1.80 -5.27
CA PHE A 111 18.40 -2.32 -4.22
C PHE A 111 19.20 -3.08 -3.16
N GLN A 112 20.10 -3.96 -3.58
CA GLN A 112 20.99 -4.70 -2.68
C GLN A 112 21.86 -3.76 -1.84
N ILE A 113 22.46 -2.74 -2.47
CA ILE A 113 23.31 -1.76 -1.77
C ILE A 113 22.51 -0.90 -0.78
N ARG A 114 21.33 -0.43 -1.20
CA ARG A 114 20.53 0.55 -0.45
C ARG A 114 19.51 -0.10 0.50
N GLN A 115 19.42 -1.43 0.55
CA GLN A 115 18.50 -2.15 1.43
C GLN A 115 18.67 -1.75 2.90
N THR A 116 19.89 -1.47 3.33
CA THR A 116 20.22 -1.00 4.69
C THR A 116 19.61 0.36 5.05
N ARG A 117 19.20 1.15 4.05
CA ARG A 117 18.52 2.45 4.24
C ARG A 117 17.02 2.29 4.46
N ILE A 118 16.47 1.11 4.23
CA ILE A 118 15.07 0.81 4.44
C ILE A 118 14.84 0.62 5.95
N LEU A 119 13.81 1.29 6.46
CA LEU A 119 13.49 1.23 7.88
C LEU A 119 12.96 -0.18 8.25
N PRO A 120 13.31 -0.76 9.41
CA PRO A 120 12.87 -2.13 9.75
C PRO A 120 11.34 -2.32 9.76
N THR A 121 10.59 -1.26 10.10
CA THR A 121 9.12 -1.28 10.02
C THR A 121 8.61 -1.31 8.58
N SER A 122 9.34 -0.70 7.65
CA SER A 122 9.06 -0.73 6.21
C SER A 122 9.36 -2.09 5.60
N SER A 123 10.38 -2.81 6.08
CA SER A 123 10.67 -4.18 5.61
C SER A 123 9.46 -5.10 5.76
N LYS A 124 8.76 -5.05 6.90
CA LYS A 124 7.52 -5.81 7.11
C LYS A 124 6.43 -5.47 6.08
N ILE A 125 6.35 -4.21 5.65
CA ILE A 125 5.39 -3.79 4.63
C ILE A 125 5.80 -4.36 3.26
N ILE A 126 7.09 -4.36 2.95
CA ILE A 126 7.63 -4.94 1.72
C ILE A 126 7.35 -6.45 1.66
N ASP A 127 7.56 -7.15 2.77
CA ASP A 127 7.27 -8.59 2.87
C ASP A 127 5.77 -8.86 2.69
N ASN A 128 4.92 -8.04 3.31
CA ASN A 128 3.47 -8.15 3.15
C ASN A 128 3.00 -7.87 1.71
N ILE A 129 3.66 -6.97 0.98
CA ILE A 129 3.34 -6.72 -0.44
C ILE A 129 3.57 -7.98 -1.26
N GLN A 130 4.69 -8.67 -1.04
CA GLN A 130 5.00 -9.94 -1.71
C GLN A 130 3.99 -11.03 -1.33
N LEU A 131 3.70 -11.18 -0.03
CA LEU A 131 2.72 -12.16 0.46
C LEU A 131 1.33 -11.94 -0.14
N LEU A 132 0.87 -10.70 -0.26
CA LEU A 132 -0.43 -10.39 -0.88
C LEU A 132 -0.50 -10.82 -2.34
N GLN A 133 0.61 -10.76 -3.08
CA GLN A 133 0.65 -11.22 -4.46
C GLN A 133 0.64 -12.75 -4.54
N GLU A 134 1.35 -13.43 -3.65
CA GLU A 134 1.34 -14.90 -3.55
C GLU A 134 -0.07 -15.41 -3.26
N CYS A 135 -0.73 -14.87 -2.22
CA CYS A 135 -2.11 -15.27 -1.90
C CYS A 135 -3.10 -14.94 -3.03
N LYS A 136 -2.87 -13.84 -3.77
CA LYS A 136 -3.70 -13.51 -4.92
C LYS A 136 -3.54 -14.57 -6.01
N ASN A 137 -2.31 -14.94 -6.34
CA ASN A 137 -2.03 -15.95 -7.36
C ASN A 137 -2.62 -17.31 -6.99
N ASP A 138 -2.43 -17.77 -5.75
CA ASP A 138 -2.98 -19.05 -5.28
C ASP A 138 -4.51 -19.10 -5.40
N ARG A 139 -5.17 -17.99 -5.06
CA ARG A 139 -6.62 -17.87 -5.17
C ARG A 139 -7.07 -17.86 -6.63
N ASP A 140 -6.39 -17.11 -7.49
CA ASP A 140 -6.76 -16.97 -8.89
C ASP A 140 -6.52 -18.30 -9.64
N GLU A 141 -5.44 -19.04 -9.31
CA GLU A 141 -5.18 -20.40 -9.80
C GLU A 141 -6.27 -21.38 -9.33
N HIS A 142 -6.64 -21.36 -8.06
CA HIS A 142 -7.71 -22.20 -7.54
C HIS A 142 -9.05 -21.91 -8.23
N LEU A 143 -9.38 -20.64 -8.45
CA LEU A 143 -10.59 -20.24 -9.16
C LEU A 143 -10.58 -20.76 -10.61
N GLN A 144 -9.45 -20.65 -11.29
CA GLN A 144 -9.29 -21.16 -12.65
C GLN A 144 -9.53 -22.67 -12.72
N GLN A 145 -8.94 -23.45 -11.80
CA GLN A 145 -9.15 -24.90 -11.72
C GLN A 145 -10.63 -25.26 -11.49
N VAL A 146 -11.34 -24.52 -10.63
CA VAL A 146 -12.78 -24.73 -10.38
C VAL A 146 -13.62 -24.45 -11.64
N ILE A 147 -13.28 -23.39 -12.39
CA ILE A 147 -13.97 -23.04 -13.64
C ILE A 147 -13.73 -24.13 -14.70
N GLU A 148 -12.49 -24.59 -14.85
CA GLU A 148 -12.13 -25.66 -15.80
C GLU A 148 -12.86 -26.96 -15.46
N ALA A 149 -12.90 -27.36 -14.17
CA ALA A 149 -13.62 -28.56 -13.73
C ALA A 149 -15.12 -28.48 -14.06
N ALA A 150 -15.77 -27.34 -13.79
CA ALA A 150 -17.20 -27.14 -14.10
C ALA A 150 -17.51 -27.22 -15.61
N GLN A 151 -16.57 -26.78 -16.46
CA GLN A 151 -16.70 -26.90 -17.92
C GLN A 151 -16.55 -28.34 -18.41
N THR A 152 -15.69 -29.15 -17.77
CA THR A 152 -15.53 -30.56 -18.15
C THR A 152 -16.72 -31.45 -17.76
N GLU A 153 -17.50 -31.07 -16.75
CA GLU A 153 -18.70 -31.80 -16.32
C GLU A 153 -19.96 -31.44 -17.13
N THR A 154 -19.95 -30.31 -17.83
CA THR A 154 -21.08 -29.85 -18.66
C THR A 154 -20.85 -30.20 -20.13
N GLY A 155 -21.13 -31.46 -20.49
CA GLY A 155 -21.21 -31.87 -21.88
C GLY A 155 -22.34 -31.13 -22.63
N GLY A 156 -21.97 -30.17 -23.46
CA GLY A 156 -22.79 -29.66 -24.57
C GLY A 156 -23.59 -28.39 -24.30
N ASP A 157 -22.96 -27.23 -24.41
CA ASP A 157 -23.30 -26.25 -25.46
C ASP A 157 -22.18 -25.22 -25.57
N ASN A 158 -21.47 -25.28 -26.69
CA ASN A 158 -20.24 -24.54 -26.93
C ASN A 158 -20.59 -23.15 -27.49
N LEU A 159 -20.48 -22.09 -26.68
CA LEU A 159 -20.62 -20.73 -27.17
C LEU A 159 -19.69 -19.70 -26.52
N TYR A 160 -18.40 -20.00 -26.33
CA TYR A 160 -17.38 -18.93 -26.29
C TYR A 160 -16.11 -19.39 -27.00
N SER A 161 -15.95 -18.87 -28.22
CA SER A 161 -14.80 -19.11 -29.10
C SER A 161 -13.62 -18.23 -28.69
N ASN A 162 -12.47 -18.88 -28.51
CA ASN A 162 -11.09 -18.41 -28.72
C ASN A 162 -10.73 -16.98 -28.26
N ARG A 163 -9.89 -16.89 -27.21
CA ARG A 163 -8.81 -15.91 -27.21
C ARG A 163 -7.48 -16.56 -26.87
N HIS A 164 -6.55 -16.28 -27.79
CA HIS A 164 -5.17 -16.67 -27.88
C HIS A 164 -4.37 -15.93 -26.81
N ASP A 165 -3.64 -16.67 -25.97
CA ASP A 165 -2.70 -16.12 -24.99
C ASP A 165 -1.62 -15.28 -25.69
N THR A 166 -1.62 -13.99 -25.39
CA THR A 166 -0.43 -13.16 -25.52
C THR A 166 -0.14 -12.60 -24.13
N ASP A 167 0.98 -13.02 -23.54
CA ASP A 167 1.64 -12.43 -22.37
C ASP A 167 1.94 -10.94 -22.62
N SER A 168 0.91 -10.12 -22.52
CA SER A 168 1.03 -8.67 -22.51
C SER A 168 0.64 -8.22 -21.12
N ASP A 169 1.54 -7.49 -20.47
CA ASP A 169 1.36 -6.77 -19.20
C ASP A 169 0.25 -5.68 -19.28
N GLY A 170 -0.74 -5.85 -20.14
CA GLY A 170 -1.91 -5.02 -20.34
C GLY A 170 -2.97 -5.34 -19.29
N GLU A 171 -3.67 -4.29 -18.90
CA GLU A 171 -4.60 -4.27 -17.78
C GLU A 171 -5.65 -5.39 -17.85
N ASN A 172 -6.10 -5.85 -16.68
CA ASN A 172 -7.26 -6.72 -16.50
C ASN A 172 -8.57 -6.00 -16.88
N THR A 173 -8.64 -5.42 -18.08
CA THR A 173 -9.84 -4.80 -18.65
C THR A 173 -10.92 -5.85 -18.86
N GLU A 174 -10.55 -7.09 -19.21
CA GLU A 174 -11.52 -8.17 -19.45
C GLU A 174 -12.33 -8.54 -18.18
N ILE A 175 -11.76 -8.42 -16.97
CA ILE A 175 -12.52 -8.67 -15.73
C ILE A 175 -13.52 -7.55 -15.45
N PHE A 176 -13.17 -6.30 -15.75
CA PHE A 176 -14.06 -5.16 -15.58
C PHE A 176 -15.20 -5.18 -16.61
N ASP A 177 -14.91 -5.58 -17.84
CA ASP A 177 -15.91 -5.75 -18.90
C ASP A 177 -16.91 -6.87 -18.56
N VAL A 178 -16.44 -7.98 -17.96
CA VAL A 178 -17.31 -9.07 -17.47
C VAL A 178 -18.19 -8.62 -16.31
N LEU A 179 -17.66 -7.79 -15.38
CA LEU A 179 -18.43 -7.26 -14.26
C LEU A 179 -19.44 -6.18 -14.70
N GLU A 180 -19.13 -5.40 -15.74
CA GLU A 180 -20.02 -4.38 -16.30
C GLU A 180 -21.15 -5.00 -17.14
N ALA A 181 -20.94 -6.18 -17.71
CA ALA A 181 -21.96 -6.96 -18.42
C ALA A 181 -22.97 -7.66 -17.49
N ILE A 182 -22.73 -7.70 -16.18
CA ILE A 182 -23.67 -8.27 -15.20
C ILE A 182 -24.73 -7.22 -14.86
N ASP A 183 -25.95 -7.42 -15.36
CA ASP A 183 -27.10 -6.60 -14.97
C ASP A 183 -27.46 -6.87 -13.50
N ILE A 184 -27.04 -5.95 -12.63
CA ILE A 184 -27.27 -5.98 -11.18
C ILE A 184 -28.78 -6.04 -10.85
N THR A 185 -29.65 -5.61 -11.76
CA THR A 185 -31.11 -5.63 -11.55
C THR A 185 -31.71 -7.03 -11.69
N CYS A 186 -30.96 -7.99 -12.24
CA CYS A 186 -31.35 -9.38 -12.37
C CYS A 186 -30.84 -10.28 -11.22
N ILE A 187 -30.09 -9.74 -10.25
CA ILE A 187 -29.69 -10.49 -9.06
C ILE A 187 -30.93 -10.70 -8.19
N PRO A 188 -31.37 -11.95 -7.94
CA PRO A 188 -32.46 -12.19 -7.00
C PRO A 188 -32.06 -11.59 -5.66
N THR A 189 -32.86 -10.67 -5.13
CA THR A 189 -32.66 -10.13 -3.77
C THR A 189 -32.46 -11.30 -2.83
N ILE A 190 -31.24 -11.44 -2.33
CA ILE A 190 -30.87 -12.44 -1.33
C ILE A 190 -31.65 -12.04 -0.08
N ASN A 191 -32.79 -12.71 0.12
CA ASN A 191 -33.55 -12.62 1.36
C ASN A 191 -32.61 -12.91 2.54
N ASP A 192 -32.82 -12.19 3.64
CA ASP A 192 -32.06 -12.09 4.91
C ASP A 192 -31.64 -13.40 5.63
N ASN A 193 -31.73 -14.57 4.98
CA ASN A 193 -31.37 -15.88 5.50
C ASN A 193 -29.87 -16.22 5.40
N THR A 194 -29.05 -15.48 4.63
CA THR A 194 -27.59 -15.69 4.55
C THR A 194 -26.86 -15.36 5.85
N ASN A 195 -27.45 -14.49 6.69
CA ASN A 195 -26.93 -14.18 8.01
C ASN A 195 -26.76 -15.42 8.90
N LYS A 196 -27.60 -16.46 8.75
CA LYS A 196 -27.51 -17.66 9.60
C LYS A 196 -26.31 -18.54 9.26
N ALA A 197 -26.01 -18.75 7.99
CA ALA A 197 -24.90 -19.62 7.58
C ALA A 197 -23.53 -19.01 7.92
N GLU A 198 -23.40 -17.69 7.70
CA GLU A 198 -22.20 -16.94 8.05
C GLU A 198 -21.98 -16.88 9.57
N GLN A 199 -23.04 -16.63 10.35
CA GLN A 199 -22.97 -16.66 11.81
C GLN A 199 -22.54 -18.03 12.36
N ILE A 200 -23.06 -19.12 11.79
CA ILE A 200 -22.66 -20.49 12.17
C ILE A 200 -21.18 -20.75 11.86
N TYR A 201 -20.67 -20.23 10.75
CA TYR A 201 -19.25 -20.35 10.40
C TYR A 201 -18.36 -19.57 11.38
N PHE A 202 -18.73 -18.33 11.71
CA PHE A 202 -18.02 -17.52 12.70
C PHE A 202 -18.02 -18.16 14.09
N GLU A 203 -19.16 -18.69 14.53
CA GLU A 203 -19.29 -19.31 15.84
C GLU A 203 -18.46 -20.60 15.95
N LYS A 204 -18.43 -21.42 14.88
CA LYS A 204 -17.56 -22.61 14.80
C LYS A 204 -16.07 -22.28 14.84
N ILE A 205 -15.65 -21.19 14.17
CA ILE A 205 -14.25 -20.78 14.18
C ILE A 205 -13.83 -20.27 15.56
N VAL A 206 -14.65 -19.44 16.21
CA VAL A 206 -14.37 -18.94 17.56
C VAL A 206 -14.24 -20.09 18.56
N GLN A 207 -15.14 -21.08 18.46
CA GLN A 207 -15.14 -22.24 19.34
C GLN A 207 -13.94 -23.17 19.12
N ALA A 208 -13.42 -23.27 17.89
CA ALA A 208 -12.22 -24.06 17.58
C ALA A 208 -10.94 -23.38 18.08
N VAL A 209 -10.90 -22.05 18.13
CA VAL A 209 -9.77 -21.27 18.64
C VAL A 209 -9.71 -21.30 20.17
N ASP A 210 -10.85 -21.26 20.85
CA ASP A 210 -10.90 -21.32 22.33
C ASP A 210 -10.61 -22.72 22.91
N GLN A 211 -10.58 -23.76 22.06
CA GLN A 211 -10.28 -25.15 22.45
C GLN A 211 -8.82 -25.57 22.17
N ALA A 212 -7.99 -24.68 21.60
CA ALA A 212 -6.57 -24.89 21.33
C ALA A 212 -5.69 -24.22 22.39
#